data_AF-A0A2G4SWU1-F1
#
_entry.id   AF-A0A2G4SWU1-F1
#
_cell.length_a   1.000
_cell.length_b   1.000
_cell.length_c   1.000
_cell.angle_alpha   90.00
_cell.angle_beta   90.00
_cell.angle_gamma   90.00
#
_symmetry.space_group_name_H-M   'P 1'
#
loop_
_entity.id
_entity.type
_entity.pdbx_description
1 polymer ?
#
loop_
_entity_poly.entity_id
_entity_poly.type
_entity_poly.pdbx_seq_one_letter_code
_entity_poly.pdbx_strand_id
1 'polypeptide(L)' 'STSRRASSSSNQQKTHICPVNQCQRSFKRLEHLKRHMRIHTLERPFACTFPNCHKTFSRSDNLSQHTKTHQK' A
#
# COMPACT_ATOMS: atom_id res chain seq x y z
N SER A 1 -7.75 -0.64 38.82
CA SER A 1 -7.98 0.74 38.34
C SER A 1 -7.69 0.86 36.85
N THR A 2 -8.64 0.50 35.98
CA THR A 2 -8.54 0.79 34.54
C THR A 2 -9.54 1.89 34.21
N SER A 3 -9.11 3.12 34.50
CA SER A 3 -9.89 4.33 34.25
C SER A 3 -10.26 4.41 32.78
N ARG A 4 -11.57 4.46 32.54
CA ARG A 4 -12.17 4.87 31.28
C ARG A 4 -11.64 6.27 30.93
N ARG A 5 -11.20 6.47 29.69
CA ARG A 5 -11.44 7.74 29.00
C ARG A 5 -12.14 7.44 27.69
N ALA A 6 -13.47 7.58 27.74
CA ALA A 6 -14.21 7.98 26.57
C ALA A 6 -13.70 9.37 26.15
N SER A 7 -13.18 9.47 24.93
CA SER A 7 -13.01 10.75 24.27
C SER A 7 -13.79 10.65 22.97
N SER A 8 -15.10 10.90 23.10
CA SER A 8 -15.88 11.39 21.97
C SER A 8 -15.49 12.86 21.76
N SER A 9 -14.47 13.07 20.92
CA SER A 9 -14.32 14.34 20.23
C SER A 9 -14.73 14.08 18.79
N SER A 10 -15.86 14.65 18.41
CA SER A 10 -16.31 14.81 17.03
C SER A 10 -15.22 15.48 16.21
N ASN A 11 -14.36 14.67 15.61
CA ASN A 11 -13.64 15.03 14.40
C ASN A 11 -13.82 13.80 13.51
N GLN A 12 -14.71 13.88 12.54
CA GLN A 12 -15.03 12.80 11.61
C GLN A 12 -13.84 12.53 10.67
N GLN A 13 -12.68 12.17 11.23
CA GLN A 13 -11.60 11.54 10.48
C GLN A 13 -12.11 10.16 10.08
N LYS A 14 -12.93 10.13 9.03
CA LYS A 14 -13.44 8.91 8.41
C LYS A 14 -12.24 8.10 7.96
N THR A 15 -11.83 7.14 8.78
CA THR A 15 -10.72 6.25 8.47
C THR A 15 -11.15 5.30 7.38
N HIS A 16 -10.33 5.16 6.37
CA HIS A 16 -10.51 4.21 5.27
C HIS A 16 -9.96 2.86 5.71
N ILE A 17 -10.87 1.92 5.97
CA ILE A 17 -10.56 0.57 6.43
C ILE A 17 -10.34 -0.31 5.20
N CYS A 18 -9.35 -1.20 5.30
CA CYS A 18 -9.10 -2.23 4.32
C CYS A 18 -10.29 -3.19 4.22
N PRO A 19 -10.92 -3.38 3.04
CA PRO A 19 -12.07 -4.29 2.89
C PRO A 19 -11.69 -5.78 2.90
N VAL A 20 -10.39 -6.11 2.90
CA VAL A 20 -9.91 -7.50 2.92
C VAL A 20 -10.10 -8.09 4.31
N ASN A 21 -10.88 -9.18 4.40
CA ASN A 21 -11.34 -9.79 5.66
C ASN A 21 -10.18 -10.22 6.60
N GLN A 22 -9.02 -10.56 6.05
CA GLN A 22 -7.82 -10.93 6.82
C GLN A 22 -6.90 -9.74 7.14
N CYS A 23 -7.28 -8.51 6.76
CA CYS A 23 -6.45 -7.34 6.92
C CYS A 23 -7.17 -6.23 7.70
N GLN A 24 -6.80 -6.07 8.97
CA GLN A 24 -7.38 -5.09 9.89
C GLN A 24 -6.68 -3.71 9.83
N ARG A 25 -6.12 -3.33 8.67
CA ARG A 25 -5.44 -2.04 8.49
C ARG A 25 -6.44 -0.93 8.22
N SER A 26 -6.27 0.21 8.89
CA SER A 26 -7.04 1.44 8.66
C SER A 26 -6.12 2.62 8.37
N PHE A 27 -6.58 3.53 7.52
CA PHE A 27 -5.80 4.67 7.05
C PHE A 27 -6.59 5.97 7.18
N LYS A 28 -5.92 7.06 7.56
CA LYS A 28 -6.56 8.39 7.65
C LYS A 28 -6.87 9.01 6.28
N ARG A 29 -6.28 8.50 5.20
CA ARG A 29 -6.41 9.05 3.82
C ARG A 29 -6.72 7.92 2.83
N LEU A 30 -7.63 8.19 1.89
CA LEU A 30 -8.03 7.23 0.85
C LEU A 30 -6.84 6.81 -0.04
N GLU A 31 -5.98 7.76 -0.39
CA GLU A 31 -4.77 7.53 -1.21
C GLU A 31 -3.85 6.46 -0.59
N HIS A 32 -3.76 6.43 0.74
CA HIS A 32 -2.96 5.44 1.45
C HIS A 32 -3.64 4.07 1.44
N LEU A 33 -4.97 4.01 1.59
CA LEU A 33 -5.71 2.76 1.44
C LEU A 33 -5.56 2.21 0.02
N LYS A 34 -5.74 3.03 -1.03
CA LYS A 34 -5.56 2.62 -2.43
C LYS A 34 -4.16 2.07 -2.69
N ARG A 35 -3.10 2.72 -2.17
CA ARG A 35 -1.73 2.20 -2.26
C ARG A 35 -1.56 0.88 -1.50
N HIS A 36 -2.16 0.77 -0.33
CA HIS A 36 -2.14 -0.46 0.47
C HIS A 36 -2.83 -1.62 -0.25
N MET A 37 -3.94 -1.39 -0.97
CA MET A 37 -4.65 -2.43 -1.73
C MET A 37 -3.77 -3.16 -2.76
N ARG A 38 -2.73 -2.49 -3.30
CA ARG A 38 -1.77 -3.12 -4.23
C ARG A 38 -0.99 -4.29 -3.62
N ILE A 39 -0.92 -4.39 -2.28
CA ILE A 39 -0.28 -5.55 -1.63
C ILE A 39 -1.16 -6.80 -1.67
N HIS A 40 -2.49 -6.60 -1.64
CA HIS A 40 -3.46 -7.69 -1.60
C HIS A 40 -3.77 -8.20 -3.01
N THR A 41 -3.85 -7.28 -3.97
CA THR A 41 -4.05 -7.68 -5.37
C THR A 41 -2.80 -8.28 -6.00
N LEU A 42 -1.63 -8.17 -5.33
CA LEU A 42 -0.31 -8.50 -5.88
C LEU A 42 -0.07 -7.84 -7.26
N GLU A 43 -0.90 -6.89 -7.65
CA GLU A 43 -0.81 -6.19 -8.92
C GLU A 43 0.40 -5.30 -8.83
N ARG A 44 1.45 -5.81 -9.46
CA ARG A 44 2.70 -5.12 -9.69
C ARG A 44 2.69 -4.81 -11.19
N PRO A 45 1.87 -3.83 -11.64
CA PRO A 45 1.69 -3.54 -13.06
C PRO A 45 3.00 -3.10 -13.71
N PHE A 46 3.98 -2.69 -12.90
CA PHE A 46 5.31 -2.32 -13.35
C PHE A 46 6.20 -3.57 -13.36
N ALA A 47 6.07 -4.39 -14.42
CA ALA A 47 6.97 -5.51 -14.66
C ALA A 47 8.26 -5.05 -15.33
N CYS A 48 9.38 -5.69 -14.98
CA CYS A 48 10.62 -5.52 -15.72
C CYS A 48 10.46 -6.10 -17.12
N THR A 49 10.88 -5.36 -18.14
CA THR A 49 10.81 -5.78 -19.55
C THR A 49 12.03 -6.59 -19.98
N PHE A 50 13.00 -6.82 -19.09
CA PHE A 50 14.23 -7.52 -19.41
C PHE A 50 13.97 -9.04 -19.49
N PRO A 51 14.41 -9.73 -20.56
CA PRO A 51 13.99 -11.11 -20.86
C PRO A 51 14.42 -12.16 -19.83
N ASN A 52 15.46 -11.92 -19.04
CA ASN A 52 15.91 -12.79 -17.96
C ASN A 52 15.50 -12.26 -16.57
N CYS A 53 14.63 -11.24 -16.50
CA CYS A 53 14.22 -10.61 -15.25
C CYS A 53 12.70 -10.60 -15.09
N HIS A 54 12.19 -11.48 -14.23
CA HIS A 54 10.77 -11.55 -13.88
C HIS A 54 10.40 -10.70 -12.65
N LYS A 55 11.17 -9.65 -12.35
CA LYS A 55 10.89 -8.78 -11.20
C LYS A 55 9.75 -7.82 -11.53
N THR A 56 8.76 -7.74 -10.65
CA THR A 56 7.64 -6.81 -10.77
C THR A 56 7.65 -5.83 -9.59
N PHE A 57 7.12 -4.62 -9.80
CA PHE A 57 7.14 -3.53 -8.83
C PHE A 57 5.75 -2.92 -8.66
N SER A 58 5.46 -2.45 -7.45
CA SER A 58 4.18 -1.78 -7.12
C SER A 58 4.17 -0.29 -7.49
N ARG A 59 5.33 0.25 -7.89
CA ARG A 59 5.57 1.66 -8.24
C ARG A 59 6.50 1.79 -9.44
N SER A 60 6.25 2.80 -10.28
CA SER A 60 7.07 3.11 -11.46
C SER A 60 8.47 3.62 -11.09
N ASP A 61 8.61 4.40 -10.03
CA ASP A 61 9.89 4.89 -9.53
C ASP A 61 10.86 3.73 -9.17
N ASN A 62 10.36 2.73 -8.44
CA ASN A 62 11.11 1.51 -8.13
C ASN A 62 11.51 0.72 -9.38
N LEU A 63 10.61 0.57 -10.37
CA LEU A 63 10.95 -0.07 -11.65
C LEU A 63 12.05 0.71 -12.37
N SER A 64 11.95 2.04 -12.44
CA SER A 64 12.95 2.88 -13.11
C SER A 64 14.33 2.82 -12.47
N GLN A 65 14.41 2.72 -11.14
CA GLN A 65 15.69 2.46 -10.48
C GLN A 65 16.22 1.05 -10.75
N HIS A 66 15.33 0.06 -10.76
CA HIS A 66 15.70 -1.32 -11.06
C HIS A 66 16.20 -1.49 -12.50
N THR A 67 15.59 -0.87 -13.50
CA THR A 67 16.04 -1.01 -14.90
C THR A 67 17.45 -0.48 -15.13
N LYS A 68 17.95 0.42 -14.27
CA LYS A 68 19.35 0.86 -14.28
C LYS A 68 20.31 -0.24 -13.84
N THR A 69 19.89 -1.21 -13.04
CA THR A 69 20.75 -2.32 -12.61
C THR A 69 21.05 -3.32 -13.73
N HIS A 70 20.26 -3.32 -14.81
CA HIS A 70 20.47 -4.15 -15.99
C HIS A 70 21.35 -3.48 -17.06
N GLN A 71 21.65 -2.19 -16.89
CA GLN A 71 22.48 -1.41 -17.81
C GLN A 71 23.96 -1.38 -17.40
N LYS A 72 24.35 -2.20 -16.43
CA LYS A 72 25.73 -2.41 -16.01
C LYS A 72 26.17 -3.80 -16.42
#